data_AF-A0A8S2PH99-F1
#
_entry.id   AF-A0A8S2PH99-F1
#
_cell.length_a   1.000
_cell.length_b   1.000
_cell.length_c   1.000
_cell.angle_alpha   90.00
_cell.angle_beta   90.00
_cell.angle_gamma   90.00
#
_symmetry.space_group_name_H-M   'P 1'
#
loop_
_entity.id
_entity.type
_entity.pdbx_description
1 polymer ?
#
loop_
_entity_poly.entity_id
_entity_poly.type
_entity_poly.pdbx_seq_one_letter_code
_entity_poly.pdbx_strand_id
1 'polypeptide(L)'
;MRNGADYAVYINTGMEYDGSDSGASPDEAVSWGKIRSAAKPVKVHGDATLIFPLIVAQTFAQYPSTNESALKDIEQRQDSLLEKIDYLQNQLGLYLKIQDQGSNEKATCLSSVPVREELVVHLSAKQPSKDILNLIEKFHDKLSIRTYRHSSLRDAKFNDPIQNLSSSNNGNESRSLTVIWADGDELPYMFHAHKKINDEPSIVNLLSQELKSKD
;
A
#
# COMPACT_ATOMS: atom_id res chain seq x y z
N MET A 1 30.63 22.65 6.40
CA MET A 1 29.79 23.04 5.23
C MET A 1 30.69 23.17 4.00
N ARG A 2 30.13 23.12 2.77
CA ARG A 2 30.86 22.96 1.48
C ARG A 2 31.55 24.23 0.92
N ASN A 3 31.86 25.23 1.75
CA ASN A 3 32.41 26.53 1.35
C ASN A 3 31.59 27.26 0.25
N GLY A 4 30.27 27.24 0.40
CA GLY A 4 29.33 27.94 -0.48
C GLY A 4 28.87 27.13 -1.70
N ALA A 5 27.71 27.51 -2.24
CA ALA A 5 27.13 26.91 -3.45
C ALA A 5 27.86 27.34 -4.73
N ASP A 6 28.04 26.40 -5.67
CA ASP A 6 28.63 26.66 -6.99
C ASP A 6 27.65 27.34 -7.96
N TYR A 7 26.34 27.16 -7.77
CA TYR A 7 25.27 27.76 -8.56
C TYR A 7 24.14 28.24 -7.64
N ALA A 8 23.54 29.39 -7.96
CA ALA A 8 22.41 29.94 -7.22
C ALA A 8 21.48 30.74 -8.14
N VAL A 9 20.18 30.48 -8.04
CA VAL A 9 19.13 31.24 -8.73
C VAL A 9 18.05 31.59 -7.71
N TYR A 10 17.76 32.87 -7.55
CA TYR A 10 16.75 33.39 -6.64
C TYR A 10 15.54 33.87 -7.44
N ILE A 11 14.33 33.56 -6.97
CA ILE A 11 13.08 34.07 -7.51
C ILE A 11 12.27 34.59 -6.33
N ASN A 12 12.20 35.91 -6.19
CA ASN A 12 11.44 36.53 -5.10
C ASN A 12 11.00 37.93 -5.49
N THR A 13 10.10 38.50 -4.68
CA THR A 13 9.62 39.87 -4.82
C THR A 13 10.33 40.85 -3.88
N GLY A 14 11.25 40.34 -3.05
CA GLY A 14 11.94 41.09 -2.01
C GLY A 14 12.91 42.12 -2.60
N MET A 15 12.97 43.28 -1.95
CA MET A 15 13.82 44.40 -2.31
C MET A 15 14.88 44.63 -1.23
N GLU A 16 16.02 45.21 -1.60
CA GLU A 16 17.19 45.32 -0.71
C GLU A 16 17.09 46.46 0.32
N TYR A 17 16.17 47.40 0.11
CA TYR A 17 16.13 48.66 0.89
C TYR A 17 15.75 48.47 2.37
N ASP A 18 15.09 47.35 2.72
CA ASP A 18 14.61 47.09 4.08
C ASP A 18 15.64 46.32 4.93
N GLY A 19 16.78 45.92 4.35
CA GLY A 19 17.82 45.15 5.03
C GLY A 19 17.39 43.74 5.44
N SER A 20 16.33 43.20 4.82
CA SER A 20 15.84 41.85 5.09
C SER A 20 16.66 40.78 4.35
N ASP A 21 16.97 39.66 5.00
CA ASP A 21 17.61 38.50 4.36
C ASP A 21 16.78 37.96 3.19
N SER A 22 15.44 38.08 3.27
CA SER A 22 14.53 37.70 2.17
C SER A 22 14.64 38.61 0.94
N GLY A 23 15.05 39.87 1.15
CA GLY A 23 15.22 40.89 0.12
C GLY A 23 16.68 41.06 -0.34
N ALA A 24 17.63 40.42 0.34
CA ALA A 24 19.07 40.54 0.12
C ALA A 24 19.50 40.26 -1.32
N SER A 25 20.60 40.90 -1.72
CA SER A 25 21.25 40.62 -2.99
C SER A 25 22.02 39.30 -2.90
N PRO A 26 22.24 38.59 -4.02
CA PRO A 26 23.10 37.41 -4.00
C PRO A 26 24.56 37.72 -3.60
N ASP A 27 25.02 38.95 -3.82
CA ASP A 27 26.36 39.39 -3.43
C ASP A 27 26.54 39.44 -1.92
N GLU A 28 25.46 39.74 -1.17
CA GLU A 28 25.47 39.62 0.27
C GLU A 28 25.73 38.16 0.68
N ALA A 29 25.04 37.20 0.07
CA ALA A 29 25.27 35.77 0.33
C ALA A 29 26.68 35.31 -0.06
N VAL A 30 27.33 35.95 -1.04
CA VAL A 30 28.76 35.75 -1.36
C VAL A 30 29.66 36.26 -0.23
N SER A 31 29.35 37.43 0.35
CA SER A 31 30.15 37.99 1.46
C SER A 31 30.18 37.09 2.71
N TRP A 32 29.09 36.36 2.95
CA TRP A 32 28.98 35.39 4.04
C TRP A 32 29.55 34.00 3.70
N GLY A 33 30.05 33.78 2.48
CA GLY A 33 30.51 32.46 2.03
C GLY A 33 29.39 31.42 1.86
N LYS A 34 28.12 31.85 1.79
CA LYS A 34 26.97 30.99 1.47
C LYS A 34 26.94 30.63 -0.02
N ILE A 35 27.42 31.54 -0.87
CA ILE A 35 27.68 31.34 -2.30
C ILE A 35 29.18 31.50 -2.55
N ARG A 36 29.74 30.69 -3.47
CA ARG A 36 31.15 30.82 -3.85
C ARG A 36 31.41 32.11 -4.63
N SER A 37 32.55 32.74 -4.41
CA SER A 37 32.95 33.95 -5.16
C SER A 37 33.11 33.73 -6.66
N ALA A 38 33.32 32.50 -7.11
CA ALA A 38 33.38 32.14 -8.53
C ALA A 38 32.02 31.76 -9.14
N ALA A 39 30.97 31.64 -8.31
CA ALA A 39 29.63 31.35 -8.80
C ALA A 39 29.07 32.56 -9.57
N LYS A 40 28.11 32.30 -10.46
CA LYS A 40 27.37 33.33 -11.19
C LYS A 40 25.92 33.32 -10.71
N PRO A 41 25.63 33.90 -9.53
CA PRO A 41 24.28 33.90 -9.00
C PRO A 41 23.37 34.82 -9.82
N VAL A 42 22.10 34.46 -9.93
CA VAL A 42 21.08 35.27 -10.61
C VAL A 42 19.89 35.48 -9.70
N LYS A 43 19.41 36.72 -9.58
CA LYS A 43 18.17 37.06 -8.87
C LYS A 43 17.14 37.58 -9.86
N VAL A 44 15.99 36.92 -9.91
CA VAL A 44 14.84 37.32 -10.74
C VAL A 44 13.78 37.92 -9.83
N HIS A 45 13.51 39.21 -10.03
CA HIS A 45 12.49 39.93 -9.28
C HIS A 45 11.11 39.63 -9.87
N GLY A 46 10.27 38.91 -9.13
CA GLY A 46 8.90 38.62 -9.53
C GLY A 46 8.27 37.43 -8.81
N ASP A 47 7.00 37.20 -9.11
CA ASP A 47 6.23 36.11 -8.51
C ASP A 47 6.64 34.76 -9.09
N ALA A 48 6.94 33.80 -8.21
CA ALA A 48 7.32 32.45 -8.60
C ALA A 48 6.23 31.75 -9.43
N THR A 49 4.95 32.03 -9.19
CA THR A 49 3.84 31.41 -9.93
C THR A 49 3.86 31.73 -11.43
N LEU A 50 4.40 32.89 -11.83
CA LEU A 50 4.56 33.29 -13.22
C LEU A 50 5.88 32.80 -13.82
N ILE A 51 6.97 32.91 -13.06
CA ILE A 51 8.34 32.74 -13.57
C ILE A 51 8.79 31.29 -13.50
N PHE A 52 8.47 30.59 -12.41
CA PHE A 52 8.93 29.23 -12.17
C PHE A 52 8.46 28.23 -13.25
N PRO A 53 7.20 28.25 -13.73
CA PRO A 53 6.78 27.35 -14.80
C PRO A 53 7.58 27.53 -16.10
N LEU A 54 7.96 28.77 -16.45
CA LEU A 54 8.76 29.07 -17.63
C LEU A 54 10.19 28.54 -17.51
N ILE A 55 10.81 28.69 -16.32
CA ILE A 55 12.13 28.12 -16.04
C ILE A 55 12.08 26.60 -16.17
N VAL A 56 11.08 25.95 -15.57
CA VAL A 56 10.90 24.49 -15.65
C VAL A 56 10.76 24.04 -17.10
N ALA A 57 9.92 24.73 -17.89
CA ALA A 57 9.69 24.41 -19.29
C ALA A 57 10.98 24.46 -20.16
N GLN A 58 11.93 25.34 -19.84
CA GLN A 58 13.18 25.49 -20.59
C GLN A 58 14.37 24.73 -19.98
N THR A 59 14.21 24.13 -18.80
CA THR A 59 15.30 23.43 -18.10
C THR A 59 14.91 22.01 -17.77
N PHE A 60 14.28 21.77 -16.62
CA PHE A 60 13.93 20.44 -16.13
C PHE A 60 13.03 19.65 -17.09
N ALA A 61 12.10 20.31 -17.79
CA ALA A 61 11.22 19.63 -18.73
C ALA A 61 11.91 19.24 -20.06
N GLN A 62 12.98 19.94 -20.46
CA GLN A 62 13.76 19.58 -21.65
C GLN A 62 14.71 18.42 -21.41
N TYR A 63 15.14 18.27 -20.16
CA TYR A 63 15.95 17.17 -19.71
C TYR A 63 15.15 16.36 -18.69
N PRO A 64 14.07 15.68 -19.11
CA PRO A 64 13.46 14.69 -18.23
C PRO A 64 14.59 13.73 -17.91
N SER A 65 15.00 13.69 -16.64
CA SER A 65 15.90 12.66 -16.17
C SER A 65 15.20 11.36 -16.54
N THR A 66 15.72 10.65 -17.54
CA THR A 66 15.32 9.29 -17.89
C THR A 66 15.73 8.43 -16.72
N ASN A 67 14.97 8.56 -15.63
CA ASN A 67 15.08 7.73 -14.46
C ASN A 67 14.38 6.45 -14.88
N GLU A 68 15.11 5.57 -15.58
CA GLU A 68 14.59 4.29 -16.07
C GLU A 68 13.91 3.49 -14.95
N SER A 69 14.35 3.67 -13.70
CA SER A 69 13.69 3.12 -12.51
C SER A 69 12.27 3.66 -12.32
N ALA A 70 12.07 4.98 -12.39
CA ALA A 70 10.74 5.57 -12.25
C ALA A 70 9.80 5.18 -13.40
N LEU A 71 10.33 5.04 -14.62
CA LEU A 71 9.56 4.56 -15.77
C LEU A 71 9.16 3.09 -15.60
N LYS A 72 10.08 2.23 -15.16
CA LYS A 72 9.80 0.83 -14.83
C LYS A 72 8.77 0.69 -13.71
N ASP A 73 8.83 1.53 -12.68
CA ASP A 73 7.85 1.53 -11.60
C ASP A 73 6.45 1.92 -12.10
N ILE A 74 6.37 2.87 -13.05
CA ILE A 74 5.11 3.27 -13.68
C ILE A 74 4.55 2.14 -14.54
N GLU A 75 5.38 1.51 -15.37
CA GLU A 75 5.00 0.38 -16.22
C GLU A 75 4.50 -0.82 -15.39
N GLN A 76 5.25 -1.22 -14.36
CA GLN A 76 4.83 -2.29 -13.43
C GLN A 76 3.49 -1.98 -12.76
N ARG A 77 3.24 -0.70 -12.45
CA ARG A 77 1.99 -0.28 -11.84
C ARG A 77 0.83 -0.30 -12.83
N GLN A 78 1.07 0.02 -14.10
CA GLN A 78 0.07 -0.11 -15.16
C GLN A 78 -0.31 -1.58 -15.39
N ASP A 79 0.67 -2.49 -15.46
CA ASP A 79 0.42 -3.92 -15.64
C ASP A 79 -0.40 -4.50 -14.48
N SER A 80 -0.06 -4.14 -13.23
CA SER A 80 -0.82 -4.57 -12.05
C SER A 80 -2.26 -4.05 -12.07
N LEU A 81 -2.50 -2.85 -12.61
CA LEU A 81 -3.85 -2.28 -12.71
C LEU A 81 -4.67 -2.99 -13.80
N LEU A 82 -4.06 -3.31 -14.94
CA LEU A 82 -4.72 -4.05 -16.02
C LEU A 82 -5.14 -5.44 -15.56
N GLU A 83 -4.26 -6.14 -14.83
CA GLU A 83 -4.57 -7.45 -14.26
C GLU A 83 -5.75 -7.38 -13.27
N LYS A 84 -5.84 -6.32 -12.46
CA LYS A 84 -6.98 -6.11 -11.54
C LYS A 84 -8.28 -5.83 -12.29
N ILE A 85 -8.23 -5.06 -13.37
CA ILE A 85 -9.42 -4.77 -14.19
C ILE A 85 -9.94 -6.06 -14.82
N ASP A 86 -9.07 -6.88 -15.41
CA ASP A 86 -9.45 -8.16 -16.01
C ASP A 86 -10.08 -9.11 -14.97
N TYR A 87 -9.47 -9.21 -13.78
CA TYR A 87 -10.05 -9.97 -12.68
C TYR A 87 -11.46 -9.51 -12.33
N LEU A 88 -11.67 -8.21 -12.13
CA LEU A 88 -12.99 -7.66 -11.79
C LEU A 88 -14.02 -7.88 -12.90
N GLN A 89 -13.63 -7.77 -14.16
CA GLN A 89 -14.50 -8.04 -15.30
C GLN A 89 -14.94 -9.51 -15.33
N ASN A 90 -14.01 -10.43 -15.08
CA ASN A 90 -14.31 -11.86 -14.97
C ASN A 90 -15.26 -12.16 -13.80
N GLN A 91 -15.06 -11.53 -12.64
CA GLN A 91 -15.98 -11.64 -11.50
C GLN A 91 -17.39 -11.15 -11.83
N LEU A 92 -17.48 -9.99 -12.48
CA LEU A 92 -18.76 -9.38 -12.83
C LEU A 92 -19.52 -10.24 -13.85
N GLY A 93 -18.81 -10.83 -14.82
CA GLY A 93 -19.38 -11.77 -15.78
C GLY A 93 -19.93 -13.04 -15.14
N LEU A 94 -19.24 -13.57 -14.12
CA LEU A 94 -19.71 -14.71 -13.34
C LEU A 94 -20.96 -14.36 -12.51
N TYR A 95 -20.97 -13.19 -11.87
CA TYR A 95 -22.14 -12.72 -11.10
C TYR A 95 -23.38 -12.56 -11.98
N LEU A 96 -23.22 -12.00 -13.19
CA LEU A 96 -24.32 -11.85 -14.15
C LEU A 96 -24.84 -13.22 -14.65
N LYS A 97 -23.96 -14.20 -14.89
CA LYS A 97 -24.37 -15.57 -15.24
C LYS A 97 -25.20 -16.24 -14.14
N ILE A 98 -24.90 -15.96 -12.88
CA ILE A 98 -25.67 -16.48 -11.73
C ILE A 98 -27.05 -15.83 -11.65
N GLN A 99 -27.18 -14.54 -11.98
CA GLN A 99 -28.46 -13.83 -12.00
C GLN A 99 -29.40 -14.31 -13.12
N ASP A 100 -28.85 -14.73 -14.27
CA ASP A 100 -29.63 -15.21 -15.42
C ASP A 100 -30.17 -16.64 -15.23
N GLN A 101 -29.55 -17.43 -14.33
CA GLN A 101 -30.07 -18.73 -13.89
C GLN A 101 -31.07 -18.55 -12.75
N GLY A 102 -32.30 -18.20 -13.10
CA GLY A 102 -33.41 -18.09 -12.16
C GLY A 102 -33.63 -19.35 -11.31
N SER A 103 -33.66 -19.15 -9.99
CA SER A 103 -34.62 -19.73 -9.05
C SER A 103 -34.84 -21.26 -8.99
N ASN A 104 -33.89 -22.11 -9.37
CA ASN A 104 -33.93 -23.53 -8.96
C ASN A 104 -32.58 -24.25 -9.10
N GLU A 105 -31.69 -24.02 -8.14
CA GLU A 105 -30.83 -25.05 -7.54
C GLU A 105 -29.95 -24.39 -6.46
N LYS A 106 -29.74 -25.11 -5.35
CA LYS A 106 -28.92 -24.64 -4.22
C LYS A 106 -27.57 -24.16 -4.73
N ALA A 107 -27.25 -22.89 -4.45
CA ALA A 107 -25.98 -22.22 -4.72
C ALA A 107 -24.78 -23.05 -4.21
N THR A 108 -24.33 -23.99 -5.02
CA THR A 108 -23.17 -24.86 -4.79
C THR A 108 -21.96 -24.39 -5.58
N CYS A 109 -22.09 -23.30 -6.34
CA CYS A 109 -21.10 -22.86 -7.34
C CYS A 109 -20.16 -21.74 -6.88
N LEU A 110 -20.33 -21.21 -5.66
CA LEU A 110 -19.40 -20.24 -5.06
C LEU A 110 -18.01 -20.85 -4.76
N SER A 111 -17.84 -22.16 -4.93
CA SER A 111 -16.60 -22.91 -4.68
C SER A 111 -15.60 -22.92 -5.86
N SER A 112 -15.96 -22.35 -7.02
CA SER A 112 -15.18 -22.50 -8.26
C SER A 112 -14.38 -21.26 -8.66
N VAL A 113 -14.47 -20.18 -7.89
CA VAL A 113 -13.79 -18.92 -8.22
C VAL A 113 -12.55 -18.80 -7.35
N PRO A 114 -11.32 -18.86 -7.92
CA PRO A 114 -10.12 -18.58 -7.16
C PRO A 114 -10.09 -17.08 -6.84
N VAL A 115 -10.67 -16.71 -5.71
CA VAL A 115 -10.63 -15.34 -5.19
C VAL A 115 -9.17 -15.03 -4.86
N ARG A 116 -8.52 -14.16 -5.62
CA ARG A 116 -7.12 -13.74 -5.38
C ARG A 116 -6.98 -12.74 -4.22
N GLU A 117 -8.09 -12.40 -3.55
CA GLU A 117 -8.09 -11.53 -2.40
C GLU A 117 -7.41 -12.18 -1.20
N GLU A 118 -6.78 -11.36 -0.38
CA GLU A 118 -6.22 -11.76 0.90
C GLU A 118 -7.34 -12.23 1.83
N LEU A 119 -7.17 -13.41 2.42
CA LEU A 119 -8.12 -13.94 3.39
C LEU A 119 -7.95 -13.18 4.70
N VAL A 120 -9.00 -12.54 5.21
CA VAL A 120 -8.95 -11.80 6.47
C VAL A 120 -9.87 -12.45 7.50
N VAL A 121 -9.30 -12.92 8.60
CA VAL A 121 -10.02 -13.54 9.72
C VAL A 121 -9.83 -12.69 10.97
N HIS A 122 -10.94 -12.37 11.63
CA HIS A 122 -10.97 -11.75 12.94
C HIS A 122 -11.16 -12.84 14.00
N LEU A 123 -10.25 -12.90 14.98
CA LEU A 123 -10.28 -13.85 16.08
C LEU A 123 -10.31 -13.12 17.43
N SER A 124 -11.04 -13.70 18.39
CA SER A 124 -11.01 -13.25 19.78
C SER A 124 -9.67 -13.62 20.43
N ALA A 125 -9.03 -12.65 21.07
CA ALA A 125 -7.83 -12.86 21.86
C ALA A 125 -8.10 -13.52 23.22
N LYS A 126 -9.33 -13.37 23.76
CA LYS A 126 -9.73 -14.00 25.05
C LYS A 126 -10.05 -15.47 24.87
N GLN A 127 -10.81 -15.80 23.82
CA GLN A 127 -11.24 -17.16 23.52
C GLN A 127 -11.01 -17.46 22.03
N PRO A 128 -9.78 -17.81 21.63
CA PRO A 128 -9.48 -18.13 20.25
C PRO A 128 -10.16 -19.44 19.81
N SER A 129 -10.68 -19.45 18.58
CA SER A 129 -11.21 -20.67 17.95
C SER A 129 -10.09 -21.69 17.76
N LYS A 130 -10.22 -22.87 18.39
CA LYS A 130 -9.26 -23.97 18.24
C LYS A 130 -9.30 -24.59 16.85
N ASP A 131 -10.47 -24.64 16.24
CA ASP A 131 -10.67 -25.27 14.94
C ASP A 131 -9.98 -24.47 13.82
N ILE A 132 -10.13 -23.14 13.85
CA ILE A 132 -9.44 -22.26 12.90
C ILE A 132 -7.93 -22.31 13.12
N LEU A 133 -7.46 -22.29 14.38
CA LEU A 133 -6.04 -22.37 14.69
C LEU A 133 -5.40 -23.68 14.22
N ASN A 134 -6.04 -24.83 14.48
CA ASN A 134 -5.58 -26.14 14.02
C ASN A 134 -5.50 -26.21 12.49
N LEU A 135 -6.46 -25.56 11.80
CA LEU A 135 -6.47 -25.49 10.34
C LEU A 135 -5.31 -24.63 9.81
N ILE A 136 -5.04 -23.48 10.42
CA ILE A 136 -3.90 -22.62 10.07
C ILE A 136 -2.58 -23.37 10.28
N GLU A 137 -2.41 -24.05 11.41
CA GLU A 137 -1.23 -24.86 11.71
C GLU A 137 -1.06 -26.00 10.69
N LYS A 138 -2.16 -26.66 10.29
CA LYS A 138 -2.13 -27.72 9.28
C LYS A 138 -1.69 -27.24 7.89
N PHE A 139 -2.02 -26.01 7.50
CA PHE A 139 -1.77 -25.47 6.17
C PHE A 139 -0.73 -24.33 6.15
N HIS A 140 0.07 -24.18 7.21
CA HIS A 140 1.05 -23.09 7.33
C HIS A 140 2.07 -23.09 6.17
N ASP A 141 2.45 -24.26 5.66
CA ASP A 141 3.35 -24.40 4.50
C ASP A 141 2.80 -23.83 3.19
N LYS A 142 1.48 -23.67 3.07
CA LYS A 142 0.82 -23.11 1.87
C LYS A 142 0.37 -21.65 2.06
N LEU A 143 0.52 -21.12 3.27
CA LEU A 143 0.03 -19.81 3.67
C LEU A 143 1.18 -18.84 3.94
N SER A 144 0.97 -17.59 3.56
CA SER A 144 1.73 -16.45 4.07
C SER A 144 0.89 -15.79 5.15
N ILE A 145 1.22 -16.06 6.41
CA ILE A 145 0.42 -15.64 7.56
C ILE A 145 0.91 -14.29 8.06
N ARG A 146 0.01 -13.31 8.15
CA ARG A 146 0.23 -12.02 8.80
C ARG A 146 -0.67 -11.90 10.01
N THR A 147 -0.13 -11.41 11.12
CA THR A 147 -0.91 -11.19 12.33
C THR A 147 -0.92 -9.72 12.70
N TYR A 148 -2.10 -9.22 13.08
CA TYR A 148 -2.31 -7.85 13.52
C TYR A 148 -3.05 -7.84 14.85
N ARG A 149 -2.79 -6.81 15.64
CA ARG A 149 -3.52 -6.52 16.86
C ARG A 149 -4.49 -5.37 16.59
N HIS A 150 -5.77 -5.59 16.83
CA HIS A 150 -6.78 -4.56 16.75
C HIS A 150 -6.60 -3.54 17.89
N SER A 151 -7.08 -2.31 17.69
CA SER A 151 -6.93 -1.23 18.68
C SER A 151 -7.62 -1.52 20.02
N SER A 152 -8.54 -2.47 20.06
CA SER A 152 -9.17 -2.95 21.29
C SER A 152 -8.20 -3.66 22.24
N LEU A 153 -7.05 -4.16 21.74
CA LEU A 153 -6.04 -4.88 22.54
C LEU A 153 -4.85 -3.99 22.97
N ARG A 154 -4.99 -2.65 22.92
CA ARG A 154 -3.87 -1.71 23.15
C ARG A 154 -3.13 -1.91 24.48
N ASP A 155 -3.85 -2.23 25.55
CA ASP A 155 -3.30 -2.31 26.92
C ASP A 155 -3.27 -3.76 27.46
N ALA A 156 -3.73 -4.73 26.67
CA ALA A 156 -3.79 -6.12 27.08
C ALA A 156 -2.46 -6.85 26.81
N LYS A 157 -1.93 -7.56 27.80
CA LYS A 157 -0.83 -8.52 27.59
C LYS A 157 -1.36 -9.72 26.80
N PHE A 158 -1.32 -9.61 25.48
CA PHE A 158 -1.68 -10.70 24.56
C PHE A 158 -0.41 -11.30 23.94
N ASN A 159 -0.25 -12.61 24.10
CA ASN A 159 0.76 -13.39 23.41
C ASN A 159 0.11 -14.07 22.21
N ASP A 160 0.60 -13.79 21.00
CA ASP A 160 0.00 -14.29 19.77
C ASP A 160 0.39 -15.75 19.56
N PRO A 161 -0.56 -16.71 19.57
CA PRO A 161 -0.26 -18.13 19.51
C PRO A 161 0.35 -18.57 18.18
N ILE A 162 0.17 -17.80 17.11
CA ILE A 162 0.64 -18.14 15.76
C ILE A 162 1.77 -17.21 15.29
N GLN A 163 2.33 -16.40 16.18
CA GLN A 163 3.41 -15.47 15.84
C GLN A 163 4.61 -16.17 15.22
N ASN A 164 4.95 -17.36 15.69
CA ASN A 164 6.09 -18.15 15.18
C ASN A 164 5.82 -18.79 13.80
N LEU A 165 4.56 -18.87 13.36
CA LEU A 165 4.18 -19.40 12.05
C LEU A 165 4.27 -18.33 10.94
N SER A 166 4.42 -17.06 11.31
CA SER A 166 4.43 -15.91 10.38
C SER A 166 5.70 -15.76 9.52
N SER A 167 6.72 -16.61 9.72
CA SER A 167 8.09 -16.32 9.26
C SER A 167 8.71 -17.35 8.30
N SER A 168 7.99 -18.38 7.86
CA SER A 168 8.57 -19.40 6.98
C SER A 168 7.74 -19.60 5.73
N ASN A 169 8.05 -18.85 4.66
CA ASN A 169 7.90 -19.40 3.32
C ASN A 169 8.72 -18.65 2.26
N ASN A 170 9.59 -19.40 1.58
CA ASN A 170 10.46 -19.02 0.47
C ASN A 170 9.83 -19.38 -0.90
N GLY A 171 8.51 -19.23 -1.06
CA GLY A 171 7.80 -19.65 -2.26
C GLY A 171 6.95 -18.54 -2.87
N ASN A 172 7.06 -18.33 -4.18
CA ASN A 172 6.33 -17.32 -4.96
C ASN A 172 4.80 -17.53 -5.04
N GLU A 173 4.22 -18.57 -4.40
CA GLU A 173 2.82 -18.97 -4.65
C GLU A 173 1.95 -19.21 -3.39
N SER A 174 2.41 -18.76 -2.21
CA SER A 174 1.64 -18.90 -0.96
C SER A 174 0.43 -17.94 -0.92
N ARG A 175 -0.73 -18.43 -0.48
CA ARG A 175 -1.94 -17.60 -0.26
C ARG A 175 -1.73 -16.70 0.96
N SER A 176 -2.06 -15.41 0.87
CA SER A 176 -2.00 -14.51 2.04
C SER A 176 -3.21 -14.72 2.95
N LEU A 177 -2.93 -14.96 4.24
CA LEU A 177 -3.91 -15.00 5.31
C LEU A 177 -3.54 -13.95 6.36
N THR A 178 -4.42 -12.98 6.56
CA THR A 178 -4.31 -11.99 7.61
C THR A 178 -5.23 -12.36 8.78
N VAL A 179 -4.64 -12.50 9.97
CA VAL A 179 -5.35 -12.76 11.23
C VAL A 179 -5.32 -11.49 12.07
N ILE A 180 -6.50 -10.99 12.44
CA ILE A 180 -6.67 -9.81 13.27
C ILE A 180 -7.18 -10.26 14.64
N TRP A 181 -6.35 -10.05 15.67
CA TRP A 181 -6.70 -10.31 17.06
C TRP A 181 -7.47 -9.13 17.64
N ALA A 182 -8.65 -9.38 18.21
CA ALA A 182 -9.48 -8.36 18.86
C ALA A 182 -9.84 -8.72 20.31
N ASP A 183 -10.11 -7.70 21.12
CA ASP A 183 -10.60 -7.84 22.49
C ASP A 183 -12.13 -7.81 22.44
N GLY A 184 -12.71 -8.99 22.31
CA GLY A 184 -14.16 -9.13 22.27
C GLY A 184 -14.56 -10.59 22.50
N ASP A 185 -15.71 -10.78 23.13
CA ASP A 185 -16.42 -12.06 23.17
C ASP A 185 -17.18 -12.32 21.85
N GLU A 186 -16.91 -11.51 20.83
CA GLU A 186 -17.49 -11.67 19.50
C GLU A 186 -16.99 -12.97 18.86
N LEU A 187 -17.94 -13.70 18.26
CA LEU A 187 -17.65 -14.88 17.47
C LEU A 187 -16.67 -14.54 16.32
N PRO A 188 -15.80 -15.47 15.93
CA PRO A 188 -14.87 -15.25 14.84
C PRO A 188 -15.66 -14.91 13.56
N TYR A 189 -15.15 -13.94 12.81
CA TYR A 189 -15.74 -13.59 11.52
C TYR A 189 -14.66 -13.40 10.46
N MET A 190 -15.04 -13.62 9.21
CA MET A 190 -14.18 -13.47 8.04
C MET A 190 -14.85 -12.57 7.02
N PHE A 191 -14.06 -11.81 6.27
CA PHE A 191 -14.50 -11.20 5.02
C PHE A 191 -14.01 -12.04 3.84
N HIS A 192 -14.93 -12.41 2.95
CA HIS A 192 -14.61 -13.10 1.72
C HIS A 192 -15.52 -12.57 0.60
N ALA A 193 -14.95 -12.10 -0.51
CA ALA A 193 -15.68 -11.55 -1.66
C ALA A 193 -16.76 -10.54 -1.25
N HIS A 194 -16.39 -9.55 -0.43
CA HIS A 194 -17.28 -8.52 0.14
C HIS A 194 -18.41 -9.00 1.07
N LYS A 195 -18.43 -10.28 1.44
CA LYS A 195 -19.40 -10.84 2.38
C LYS A 195 -18.77 -11.06 3.75
N LYS A 196 -19.43 -10.57 4.81
CA LYS A 196 -19.07 -10.89 6.19
C LYS A 196 -19.67 -12.26 6.55
N ILE A 197 -18.83 -13.18 6.98
CA ILE A 197 -19.21 -14.52 7.47
C ILE A 197 -18.96 -14.52 8.98
N ASN A 198 -20.01 -14.69 9.78
CA ASN A 198 -19.94 -14.60 11.25
C ASN A 198 -20.01 -15.96 11.95
N ASP A 199 -20.00 -17.05 11.19
CA ASP A 199 -20.23 -18.41 11.68
C ASP A 199 -18.96 -19.24 11.56
N GLU A 200 -18.45 -19.75 12.69
CA GLU A 200 -17.19 -20.48 12.78
C GLU A 200 -17.16 -21.74 11.88
N PRO A 201 -18.17 -22.63 11.88
CA PRO A 201 -18.25 -23.76 10.94
C PRO A 201 -18.17 -23.34 9.48
N SER A 202 -18.85 -22.24 9.11
CA SER A 202 -18.83 -21.70 7.75
C SER A 202 -17.44 -21.19 7.36
N ILE A 203 -16.72 -20.53 8.27
CA ILE A 203 -15.34 -20.06 8.05
C ILE A 203 -14.40 -21.25 7.86
N VAL A 204 -14.50 -22.27 8.72
CA VAL A 204 -13.65 -23.47 8.65
C VAL A 204 -13.87 -24.23 7.34
N ASN A 205 -15.12 -24.38 6.90
CA ASN A 205 -15.44 -25.04 5.64
C ASN A 205 -14.87 -24.27 4.44
N LEU A 206 -15.03 -22.94 4.42
CA LEU A 206 -14.53 -22.10 3.34
C LEU A 206 -13.00 -22.12 3.27
N LEU A 207 -12.33 -21.93 4.41
CA LEU A 207 -10.87 -22.03 4.50
C LEU A 207 -10.39 -23.41 4.06
N SER A 208 -11.08 -24.48 4.48
CA SER A 208 -10.74 -25.85 4.06
C SER A 208 -10.89 -26.06 2.56
N GLN A 209 -11.89 -25.46 1.91
CA GLN A 209 -12.10 -25.55 0.46
C GLN A 209 -11.03 -24.78 -0.31
N GLU A 210 -10.76 -23.53 0.08
CA GLU A 210 -9.75 -22.66 -0.55
C GLU A 210 -8.33 -23.23 -0.44
N LEU A 211 -8.01 -23.91 0.67
CA LEU A 211 -6.69 -24.50 0.89
C LEU A 211 -6.52 -25.87 0.24
N LYS A 212 -7.63 -26.58 -0.05
CA LYS A 212 -7.62 -27.87 -0.77
C LYS A 212 -7.71 -27.72 -2.29
N SER A 213 -8.33 -26.66 -2.81
CA SER A 213 -8.54 -26.47 -4.25
C SER A 213 -7.26 -26.18 -5.07
N LYS A 214 -6.11 -26.07 -4.40
CA LYS A 214 -4.78 -25.81 -4.99
C LYS A 214 -3.86 -27.04 -5.07
N ASP A 215 -4.36 -28.24 -4.79
CA ASP A 215 -3.68 -29.51 -5.15
C ASP A 215 -4.02 -29.91 -6.61
#